data_AF-A0A7J3WB49-F1
#
_entry.id   AF-A0A7J3WB49-F1
#
_cell.length_a   1.000
_cell.length_b   1.000
_cell.length_c   1.000
_cell.angle_alpha   90.00
_cell.angle_beta   90.00
_cell.angle_gamma   90.00
#
_symmetry.space_group_name_H-M   'P 1'
#
loop_
_entity.id
_entity.type
_entity.pdbx_description
1 polymer ?
#
loop_
_entity_poly.entity_id
_entity_poly.type
_entity_poly.pdbx_seq_one_letter_code
_entity_poly.pdbx_strand_id
1 'polypeptide(L)'
;MFRVVLSSLDDLMARRGVDAVVVYGDSTASCPELAYLVRAPVARGGLYVKKRGEEPLLVVSNLDVESAKTGQVRLVKTYNDYGFREFVRRFGRGRG
;
A
#
# COMPACT_ATOMS: atom_id res chain seq x y z
N MET A 1 11.08 5.02 -18.25
CA MET A 1 9.65 5.42 -18.41
C MET A 1 8.77 4.20 -18.12
N PHE A 2 8.35 3.98 -16.87
CA PHE A 2 7.57 2.81 -16.43
C PHE A 2 6.09 3.18 -16.18
N ARG A 3 5.38 3.62 -17.22
CA ARG A 3 3.97 4.07 -17.10
C ARG A 3 2.95 2.98 -17.45
N VAL A 4 3.41 1.77 -17.82
CA VAL A 4 2.58 0.74 -18.49
C VAL A 4 1.89 -0.26 -17.53
N VAL A 5 2.29 -0.36 -16.26
CA VAL A 5 1.81 -1.45 -15.37
C VAL A 5 0.44 -1.19 -14.72
N LEU A 6 0.07 0.07 -14.46
CA LEU A 6 -1.21 0.37 -13.81
C LEU A 6 -2.39 0.38 -14.79
N SER A 7 -2.18 0.84 -16.03
CA SER A 7 -3.23 0.79 -17.05
C SER A 7 -3.58 -0.65 -17.42
N SER A 8 -2.59 -1.55 -17.50
CA SER A 8 -2.86 -2.97 -17.75
C SER A 8 -3.58 -3.65 -16.58
N LEU A 9 -3.36 -3.17 -15.34
CA LEU A 9 -4.09 -3.68 -14.17
C LEU A 9 -5.56 -3.23 -14.18
N ASP A 10 -5.85 -1.98 -14.53
CA ASP A 10 -7.24 -1.51 -14.64
C ASP A 10 -8.03 -2.28 -15.70
N ASP A 11 -7.44 -2.54 -16.86
CA ASP A 11 -8.07 -3.36 -17.91
C ASP A 11 -8.33 -4.79 -17.44
N LEU A 12 -7.37 -5.38 -16.70
CA LEU A 12 -7.54 -6.70 -16.13
C LEU A 12 -8.65 -6.72 -15.08
N MET A 13 -8.70 -5.72 -14.21
CA MET A 13 -9.76 -5.55 -13.20
C MET A 13 -11.13 -5.43 -13.86
N ALA A 14 -11.25 -4.65 -14.94
CA ALA A 14 -12.49 -4.52 -15.71
C ALA A 14 -12.94 -5.87 -16.31
N ARG A 15 -12.03 -6.57 -17.00
CA ARG A 15 -12.31 -7.88 -17.63
C ARG A 15 -12.71 -8.95 -16.61
N ARG A 16 -12.23 -8.84 -15.38
CA ARG A 16 -12.50 -9.80 -14.29
C ARG A 16 -13.66 -9.39 -13.39
N GLY A 17 -14.30 -8.25 -13.62
CA GLY A 17 -15.36 -7.74 -12.75
C GLY A 17 -14.87 -7.40 -11.34
N VAL A 18 -13.61 -6.99 -11.19
CA VAL A 18 -12.99 -6.63 -9.91
C VAL A 18 -13.00 -5.12 -9.76
N ASP A 19 -13.56 -4.62 -8.65
CA ASP A 19 -13.65 -3.18 -8.37
C ASP A 19 -12.43 -2.66 -7.61
N ALA A 20 -11.79 -3.50 -6.81
CA ALA A 20 -10.60 -3.14 -6.05
C ALA A 20 -9.64 -4.32 -5.83
N VAL A 21 -8.35 -4.01 -5.78
CA VAL A 21 -7.27 -4.90 -5.34
C VAL A 21 -6.70 -4.35 -4.05
N VAL A 22 -6.58 -5.22 -3.05
CA VAL A 22 -5.95 -4.91 -1.77
C VAL A 22 -4.81 -5.90 -1.56
N VAL A 23 -3.61 -5.40 -1.29
CA VAL A 23 -2.46 -6.21 -0.93
C VAL A 23 -1.92 -5.71 0.39
N TYR A 24 -1.77 -6.62 1.33
CA TYR A 24 -1.17 -6.37 2.63
C TYR A 24 -0.01 -7.34 2.81
N GLY A 25 1.11 -6.83 3.31
CA GLY A 25 2.27 -7.66 3.62
C GLY A 25 3.18 -6.98 4.63
N ASP A 26 3.89 -7.78 5.42
CA ASP A 26 4.77 -7.31 6.50
C ASP A 26 6.06 -6.67 5.99
N SER A 27 6.46 -6.96 4.75
CA SER A 27 7.57 -6.28 4.06
C SER A 27 7.51 -6.54 2.55
N THR A 28 8.16 -5.69 1.75
CA THR A 28 8.38 -6.00 0.32
C THR A 28 9.46 -7.06 0.10
N ALA A 29 10.24 -7.43 1.12
CA ALA A 29 11.20 -8.53 1.01
C ALA A 29 10.53 -9.91 1.12
N SER A 30 9.43 -9.98 1.87
CA SER A 30 8.68 -11.23 2.13
C SER A 30 7.35 -11.32 1.37
N CYS A 31 6.85 -10.22 0.77
CA CYS A 31 5.64 -10.21 -0.04
C CYS A 31 5.96 -9.78 -1.49
N PRO A 32 6.14 -10.75 -2.41
CA PRO A 32 6.44 -10.48 -3.82
C PRO A 32 5.37 -9.63 -4.52
N GLU A 33 4.11 -9.80 -4.17
CA GLU A 33 2.98 -9.04 -4.73
C GLU A 33 3.08 -7.57 -4.36
N LEU A 34 3.36 -7.28 -3.08
CA LEU A 34 3.57 -5.91 -2.60
C LEU A 34 4.81 -5.30 -3.24
N ALA A 35 5.90 -6.07 -3.35
CA ALA A 35 7.13 -5.63 -4.00
C ALA A 35 6.89 -5.25 -5.48
N TYR A 36 6.14 -6.07 -6.20
CA TYR A 36 5.78 -5.86 -7.60
C TYR A 36 4.95 -4.57 -7.78
N LEU A 37 3.97 -4.35 -6.91
CA LEU A 37 3.05 -3.22 -6.99
C LEU A 37 3.67 -1.90 -6.52
N VAL A 38 4.49 -1.93 -5.48
CA VAL A 38 5.07 -0.71 -4.88
C VAL A 38 6.35 -0.28 -5.60
N ARG A 39 7.19 -1.23 -6.01
CA ARG A 39 8.51 -0.99 -6.62
C ARG A 39 9.43 -0.09 -5.80
N ALA A 40 9.33 -0.20 -4.49
CA ALA A 40 10.25 0.40 -3.53
C ALA A 40 10.49 -0.58 -2.39
N PRO A 41 11.64 -0.50 -1.70
CA PRO A 41 11.84 -1.25 -0.47
C PRO A 41 10.96 -0.65 0.64
N VAL A 42 10.08 -1.46 1.22
CA VAL A 42 9.26 -1.10 2.39
C VAL A 42 9.48 -2.18 3.45
N ALA A 43 10.38 -1.89 4.39
CA ALA A 43 10.90 -2.86 5.34
C ALA A 43 9.84 -3.32 6.36
N ARG A 44 8.89 -2.45 6.73
CA ARG A 44 7.79 -2.73 7.67
C ARG A 44 6.48 -2.98 6.95
N GLY A 45 6.54 -3.16 5.63
CA GLY A 45 5.38 -3.50 4.84
C GLY A 45 4.35 -2.38 4.72
N GLY A 46 3.17 -2.74 4.27
CA GLY A 46 2.13 -1.77 4.02
C GLY A 46 0.85 -2.36 3.47
N LEU A 47 -0.13 -1.48 3.31
CA LEU A 47 -1.40 -1.74 2.66
C LEU A 47 -1.42 -1.00 1.32
N TYR A 48 -1.39 -1.74 0.22
CA TYR A 48 -1.63 -1.22 -1.11
C TYR A 48 -3.11 -1.39 -1.46
N VAL A 49 -3.74 -0.33 -1.94
CA VAL A 49 -5.14 -0.32 -2.41
C VAL A 49 -5.20 0.31 -3.79
N LYS A 50 -5.75 -0.43 -4.75
CA LYS A 50 -6.04 0.06 -6.10
C LYS A 50 -7.51 -0.16 -6.40
N LYS A 51 -8.27 0.92 -6.54
CA LYS A 51 -9.63 0.89 -7.09
C LYS A 51 -9.57 1.04 -8.61
N ARG A 52 -10.52 0.41 -9.32
CA ARG A 52 -10.59 0.49 -10.77
C ARG A 52 -10.76 1.95 -11.20
N GLY A 53 -9.87 2.44 -12.08
CA GLY A 53 -9.90 3.81 -12.59
C GLY A 53 -9.37 4.90 -11.65
N GLU A 54 -8.92 4.57 -10.44
CA GLU A 54 -8.32 5.53 -9.49
C GLU A 54 -6.81 5.30 -9.30
N GLU A 55 -6.05 6.33 -8.96
CA GLU A 55 -4.63 6.16 -8.60
C GLU A 55 -4.49 5.26 -7.35
N PRO A 56 -3.49 4.38 -7.29
CA PRO A 56 -3.30 3.51 -6.13
C PRO A 56 -2.87 4.31 -4.90
N LEU A 57 -3.36 3.86 -3.74
CA LEU A 57 -2.96 4.31 -2.40
C LEU A 57 -2.00 3.28 -1.79
N LEU A 58 -0.94 3.77 -1.16
CA LEU A 58 -0.06 2.97 -0.32
C LEU A 58 -0.04 3.54 1.09
N VAL A 59 -0.43 2.74 2.08
CA VAL A 59 -0.34 3.08 3.51
C VAL A 59 0.80 2.32 4.15
N VAL A 60 1.75 3.04 4.76
CA VAL A 60 2.97 2.46 5.36
C VAL A 60 3.21 2.97 6.78
N SER A 61 4.23 2.40 7.44
CA SER A 61 4.80 3.00 8.64
C SER A 61 5.40 4.38 8.34
N ASN A 62 5.32 5.31 9.29
CA ASN A 62 5.96 6.64 9.19
C ASN A 62 7.45 6.55 8.87
N LEU A 63 8.11 5.47 9.33
CA LEU A 63 9.54 5.23 9.15
C LEU A 63 9.92 4.84 7.71
N ASP A 64 8.94 4.41 6.90
CA ASP A 64 9.19 3.91 5.55
C ASP A 64 8.72 4.90 4.47
N VAL A 65 8.19 6.07 4.85
CA VAL A 65 7.60 7.06 3.91
C VAL A 65 8.59 7.48 2.83
N GLU A 66 9.81 7.87 3.21
CA GLU A 66 10.82 8.33 2.24
C GLU A 66 11.27 7.20 1.31
N SER A 67 11.37 5.98 1.84
CA SER A 67 11.66 4.79 1.03
C SER A 67 10.53 4.50 0.06
N ALA A 68 9.28 4.48 0.54
CA ALA A 68 8.08 4.22 -0.27
C ALA A 68 7.91 5.23 -1.42
N LYS A 69 8.25 6.51 -1.19
CA LYS A 69 8.21 7.57 -2.21
C LYS A 69 9.19 7.36 -3.38
N THR A 70 10.20 6.51 -3.23
CA THR A 70 11.10 6.16 -4.35
C THR A 70 10.44 5.23 -5.37
N GLY A 71 9.30 4.64 -5.02
CA GLY A 71 8.57 3.69 -5.85
C GLY A 71 7.64 4.35 -6.86
N GLN A 72 6.70 3.56 -7.40
CA GLN A 72 5.78 4.02 -8.43
C GLN A 72 4.44 4.54 -7.89
N VAL A 73 4.13 4.33 -6.60
CA VAL A 73 2.88 4.78 -6.00
C VAL A 73 3.01 6.23 -5.56
N ARG A 74 2.20 7.12 -6.14
CA ARG A 74 2.26 8.56 -5.88
C ARG A 74 1.57 8.95 -4.57
N LEU A 75 0.46 8.28 -4.25
CA LEU A 75 -0.31 8.56 -3.05
C LEU A 75 0.18 7.67 -1.91
N VAL A 76 1.21 8.15 -1.19
CA VAL A 76 1.74 7.51 0.01
C VAL A 76 1.14 8.17 1.25
N LYS A 77 0.54 7.37 2.13
CA LYS A 77 0.00 7.75 3.43
C LYS A 77 0.60 6.88 4.52
N THR A 78 0.35 7.27 5.75
CA THR A 78 0.77 6.54 6.93
C THR A 78 -0.41 6.00 7.69
N TYR A 79 -0.19 4.99 8.54
CA TYR A 79 -1.23 4.53 9.48
C TYR A 79 -1.70 5.65 10.42
N ASN A 80 -0.83 6.62 10.73
CA ASN A 80 -1.18 7.77 11.55
C ASN A 80 -2.16 8.73 10.85
N ASP A 81 -2.09 8.87 9.52
CA ASP A 81 -3.07 9.66 8.75
C ASP A 81 -4.50 9.11 8.89
N TYR A 82 -4.64 7.85 9.32
CA TYR A 82 -5.91 7.18 9.58
C TYR A 82 -6.17 6.92 11.07
N GLY A 83 -5.48 7.62 11.97
CA GLY A 83 -5.74 7.58 13.41
C GLY A 83 -5.30 6.28 14.10
N PHE A 84 -4.43 5.48 13.48
CA PHE A 84 -3.99 4.21 14.06
C PHE A 84 -3.25 4.40 15.39
N ARG A 85 -2.48 5.49 15.53
CA ARG A 85 -1.76 5.80 16.78
C ARG A 85 -2.73 6.05 17.93
N GLU A 86 -3.78 6.81 17.69
CA GLU A 86 -4.83 7.11 18.66
C GLU A 86 -5.61 5.84 19.02
N PHE A 87 -5.90 5.00 18.02
CA PHE A 87 -6.54 3.70 18.19
C PHE A 87 -5.70 2.79 19.12
N VAL A 88 -4.41 2.63 18.83
CA VAL A 88 -3.50 1.81 19.66
C VAL A 88 -3.35 2.40 21.06
N ARG A 89 -3.28 3.72 21.23
CA ARG A 89 -3.24 4.36 22.57
C ARG A 89 -4.50 4.06 23.39
N ARG A 90 -5.66 3.95 22.73
CA ARG A 90 -6.95 3.68 23.39
C ARG A 90 -7.18 2.19 23.67
N PHE A 91 -6.80 1.31 22.76
CA PHE A 91 -7.17 -0.11 22.77
C PHE A 91 -6.00 -1.11 22.70
N GLY A 92 -4.76 -0.65 22.57
CA GLY A 92 -3.58 -1.50 22.45
C GLY A 92 -3.29 -2.33 23.69
N ARG A 93 -2.57 -3.44 23.51
CA ARG A 93 -2.20 -4.35 24.61
C ARG A 93 -1.29 -3.63 25.62
N GLY A 94 -1.67 -3.71 26.90
CA GLY A 94 -1.06 -2.96 28.01
C GLY A 94 -2.07 -2.44 29.06
N ARG A 95 -3.35 -2.80 28.97
CA ARG A 95 -4.38 -2.55 29.99
C ARG A 95 -5.10 -3.84 30.41
N GLY A 96 -4.32 -4.85 30.78
CA GLY A 96 -4.76 -6.03 31.50
C GLY A 96 -3.98 -6.12 32.80
#